data_AF-A0A5N4DG75-F1
#
_entry.id   AF-A0A5N4DG75-F1
#
_cell.length_a   1.000
_cell.length_b   1.000
_cell.length_c   1.000
_cell.angle_alpha   90.00
_cell.angle_beta   90.00
_cell.angle_gamma   90.00
#
_symmetry.space_group_name_H-M   'P 1'
#
loop_
_entity.id
_entity.type
_entity.pdbx_description
1 polymer ?
#
loop_
_entity_poly.entity_id
_entity_poly.type
_entity_poly.pdbx_seq_one_letter_code
_entity_poly.pdbx_strand_id
1 'polypeptide(L)'
;MRETVKDNSYLTKVMRSEEETNKKIEEDFGFKHRLWVYSGRRGVHCWVCDESVRKLSSAVRSGIVEYLSLVKGGQDVKKKVHLSEKIHPFVRKSINIIKKDFERYALVDQDILGNKESWDKILALVPENILSQNHFYESYLY
;
A
#
# COMPACT_ATOMS: atom_id res chain seq x y z
N MET A 1 13.21 16.65 -20.47
CA MET A 1 11.98 17.36 -20.86
C MET A 1 10.96 17.11 -19.76
N ARG A 2 10.87 18.03 -18.78
CA ARG A 2 9.87 17.95 -17.70
C ARG A 2 8.58 18.56 -18.26
N GLU A 3 7.76 17.75 -18.90
CA GLU A 3 6.42 18.19 -19.29
C GLU A 3 5.52 18.25 -18.06
N THR A 4 4.94 19.43 -17.87
CA THR A 4 3.84 19.75 -16.96
C THR A 4 2.69 18.76 -17.12
N VAL A 5 2.67 17.74 -16.25
CA VAL A 5 1.51 16.88 -16.06
C VAL A 5 0.44 17.72 -15.38
N LYS A 6 -0.58 18.10 -16.15
CA LYS A 6 -1.82 18.67 -15.63
C LYS A 6 -2.32 17.80 -14.48
N ASP A 7 -2.77 18.47 -13.42
CA ASP A 7 -3.24 17.94 -12.14
C ASP A 7 -4.32 16.85 -12.33
N ASN A 8 -3.86 15.65 -12.64
CA ASN A 8 -4.69 14.49 -12.87
C ASN A 8 -4.41 13.58 -11.69
N SER A 9 -5.26 13.65 -10.65
CA SER A 9 -5.01 13.04 -9.34
C SER A 9 -4.59 11.58 -9.45
N TYR A 10 -5.04 10.86 -10.48
CA TYR A 10 -4.67 9.48 -10.77
C TYR A 10 -3.23 9.29 -11.25
N LEU A 11 -2.75 10.13 -12.17
CA LEU A 11 -1.36 10.04 -12.67
C LEU A 11 -0.37 10.40 -11.58
N THR A 12 -0.66 11.43 -10.79
CA THR A 12 0.17 11.80 -9.63
C THR A 12 0.28 10.64 -8.62
N LYS A 13 -0.82 9.90 -8.38
CA LYS A 13 -0.84 8.72 -7.50
C LYS A 13 0.03 7.58 -8.03
N VAL A 14 -0.11 7.26 -9.31
CA VAL A 14 0.65 6.18 -9.96
C VAL A 14 2.14 6.49 -9.96
N MET A 15 2.53 7.71 -10.35
CA MET A 15 3.94 8.12 -10.44
C MET A 15 4.63 8.11 -9.07
N ARG A 16 3.92 8.52 -8.01
CA ARG A 16 4.44 8.51 -6.63
C ARG A 16 4.62 7.09 -6.10
N SER A 17 3.66 6.20 -6.37
CA SER A 17 3.77 4.78 -6.02
C SER A 17 4.92 4.07 -6.75
N GLU A 18 5.19 4.47 -8.00
CA GLU A 18 6.34 4.02 -8.78
C GLU A 18 7.64 4.45 -8.11
N GLU A 19 7.81 5.74 -7.80
CA GLU A 19 9.05 6.29 -7.24
C GLU A 19 9.42 5.61 -5.91
N GLU A 20 8.42 5.34 -5.09
CA GLU A 20 8.57 4.69 -3.79
C GLU A 20 8.91 3.21 -3.93
N THR A 21 8.23 2.50 -4.82
CA THR A 21 8.53 1.11 -5.13
C THR A 21 9.94 1.00 -5.73
N ASN A 22 10.32 1.94 -6.60
CA ASN A 22 11.62 2.00 -7.25
C ASN A 22 12.76 2.12 -6.22
N LYS A 23 12.63 3.03 -5.26
CA LYS A 23 13.61 3.20 -4.18
C LYS A 23 13.70 1.95 -3.30
N LYS A 24 12.58 1.30 -3.01
CA LYS A 24 12.55 0.11 -2.15
C LYS A 24 13.19 -1.11 -2.79
N ILE A 25 12.95 -1.30 -4.09
CA ILE A 25 13.57 -2.37 -4.86
C ILE A 25 15.10 -2.22 -4.83
N GLU A 26 15.60 -1.00 -4.94
CA GLU A 26 17.04 -0.73 -4.84
C GLU A 26 17.59 -0.94 -3.43
N GLU A 27 16.94 -0.39 -2.39
CA GLU A 27 17.41 -0.50 -1.00
C GLU A 27 17.41 -1.95 -0.48
N ASP A 28 16.38 -2.73 -0.80
CA ASP A 28 16.19 -4.05 -0.20
C ASP A 28 16.81 -5.18 -1.04
N PHE A 29 16.81 -5.05 -2.38
CA PHE A 29 17.30 -6.09 -3.28
C PHE A 29 18.55 -5.71 -4.05
N GLY A 30 18.98 -4.45 -4.02
CA GLY A 30 20.17 -3.98 -4.72
C GLY A 30 20.06 -4.02 -6.25
N PHE A 31 18.85 -4.18 -6.79
CA PHE A 31 18.65 -4.12 -8.24
C PHE A 31 18.97 -2.70 -8.71
N LYS A 32 19.54 -2.53 -9.91
CA LYS A 32 20.00 -1.23 -10.44
C LYS A 32 19.28 -0.82 -11.71
N HIS A 33 18.92 -1.78 -12.55
CA HIS A 33 18.37 -1.51 -13.87
C HIS A 33 16.86 -1.72 -13.86
N ARG A 34 16.10 -0.69 -13.49
CA ARG A 34 14.62 -0.70 -13.47
C ARG A 34 14.07 0.20 -14.54
N LEU A 35 13.16 -0.31 -15.36
CA LEU A 35 12.43 0.45 -16.37
C LEU A 35 10.93 0.42 -16.04
N TRP A 36 10.37 1.58 -15.77
CA TRP A 36 8.95 1.77 -15.59
C TRP A 36 8.31 2.23 -16.89
N VAL A 37 7.24 1.56 -17.30
CA VAL A 37 6.53 1.82 -18.56
C VAL A 37 5.05 2.02 -18.27
N TYR A 38 4.47 3.12 -18.74
CA TYR A 38 3.04 3.35 -18.68
C TYR A 38 2.28 2.30 -19.49
N SER A 39 1.23 1.70 -18.92
CA SER A 39 0.47 0.64 -19.56
C SER A 39 -0.46 1.11 -20.69
N GLY A 40 -0.51 2.43 -20.94
CA GLY A 40 -1.41 3.04 -21.93
C GLY A 40 -2.77 3.44 -21.37
N ARG A 41 -3.15 3.00 -20.16
CA ARG A 41 -4.47 3.35 -19.57
C ARG A 41 -4.53 3.54 -18.06
N ARG A 42 -4.28 2.48 -17.28
CA ARG A 42 -4.62 2.45 -15.83
C ARG A 42 -3.54 1.79 -14.97
N GLY A 43 -2.27 1.91 -15.36
CA GLY A 43 -1.20 1.34 -14.57
C GLY A 43 0.17 1.57 -15.17
N VAL A 44 1.15 0.99 -14.49
CA VAL A 44 2.57 1.00 -14.84
C VAL A 44 3.12 -0.40 -14.71
N HIS A 45 4.09 -0.73 -15.56
CA HIS A 45 4.81 -1.99 -15.54
C HIS A 45 6.26 -1.69 -15.15
N CYS A 46 6.82 -2.48 -14.22
CA CYS A 46 8.22 -2.40 -13.86
C CYS A 46 8.99 -3.59 -14.43
N TRP A 47 10.04 -3.31 -15.19
CA TRP A 47 10.96 -4.30 -15.73
C TRP A 47 12.31 -4.17 -15.02
N VAL A 48 12.75 -5.25 -14.37
CA VAL A 48 14.07 -5.31 -13.73
C VAL A 48 15.03 -6.08 -14.65
N CYS A 49 16.07 -5.38 -15.13
CA CYS A 49 16.92 -5.82 -16.23
C CYS A 49 18.33 -6.25 -15.80
N ASP A 50 18.64 -6.22 -14.50
CA ASP A 50 19.90 -6.72 -13.94
C ASP A 50 20.19 -8.16 -14.42
N GLU A 51 21.44 -8.44 -14.79
CA GLU A 51 21.82 -9.75 -15.32
C GLU A 51 21.53 -10.89 -14.33
N SER A 52 21.81 -10.66 -13.05
CA SER A 52 21.49 -11.61 -11.97
C SER A 52 19.99 -11.86 -11.85
N VAL A 53 19.17 -10.82 -11.99
CA VAL A 53 17.71 -10.89 -11.88
C VAL A 53 17.09 -11.70 -13.01
N ARG A 54 17.61 -11.53 -14.24
CA ARG A 54 17.14 -12.30 -15.41
C ARG A 54 17.36 -13.81 -15.27
N LYS A 55 18.31 -14.23 -14.44
CA LYS A 55 18.65 -15.64 -14.19
C LYS A 55 17.94 -16.24 -12.97
N LEU A 56 17.08 -15.48 -12.27
CA LEU A 56 16.37 -15.97 -11.09
C LEU A 56 15.39 -17.09 -11.43
N SER A 57 15.30 -18.08 -10.54
CA SER A 57 14.30 -19.15 -10.64
C SER A 57 12.89 -18.60 -10.40
N SER A 58 11.88 -19.38 -10.82
CA SER A 58 10.48 -19.06 -10.53
C SER A 58 10.23 -18.90 -9.02
N ALA A 59 10.79 -19.79 -8.21
CA ALA A 59 10.63 -19.75 -6.75
C ALA A 59 11.17 -18.46 -6.12
N VAL A 60 12.35 -17.98 -6.55
CA VAL A 60 12.90 -16.72 -6.03
C VAL A 60 12.05 -15.53 -6.46
N ARG A 61 11.58 -15.50 -7.71
CA ARG A 61 10.68 -14.45 -8.20
C ARG A 61 9.37 -14.40 -7.41
N SER A 62 8.78 -15.56 -7.11
CA SER A 62 7.59 -15.64 -6.26
C SER A 62 7.86 -15.11 -4.84
N GLY A 63 9.01 -15.43 -4.24
CA GLY A 63 9.40 -14.91 -2.94
C GLY A 63 9.56 -13.38 -2.91
N ILE A 64 10.10 -12.79 -3.98
CA ILE A 64 10.19 -11.32 -4.12
C ILE A 64 8.79 -10.70 -4.19
N VAL A 65 7.90 -11.27 -5.01
CA VAL A 65 6.50 -10.79 -5.12
C VAL A 65 5.80 -10.89 -3.77
N GLU A 66 5.98 -12.01 -3.06
CA GLU A 66 5.40 -12.20 -1.74
C GLU A 66 5.91 -11.20 -0.70
N TYR A 67 7.22 -10.89 -0.72
CA TYR A 67 7.82 -9.88 0.15
C TYR A 67 7.20 -8.48 -0.06
N LEU A 68 6.95 -8.11 -1.31
CA LEU A 68 6.35 -6.82 -1.67
C LEU A 68 4.82 -6.77 -1.47
N SER A 69 4.16 -7.93 -1.38
CA SER A 69 2.70 -8.04 -1.34
C SER A 69 2.13 -8.13 0.08
N LEU A 70 1.71 -6.99 0.62
CA LEU A 70 1.03 -6.92 1.93
C LEU A 70 -0.48 -7.12 1.87
N VAL A 71 -1.11 -6.78 0.73
CA VAL A 71 -2.54 -6.94 0.52
C VAL A 71 -2.78 -8.27 -0.19
N LYS A 72 -3.33 -9.25 0.53
CA LYS A 72 -3.62 -10.59 0.01
C LYS A 72 -5.12 -10.87 0.15
N GLY A 73 -5.74 -11.39 -0.91
CA GLY A 73 -7.16 -11.82 -0.89
C GLY A 73 -8.01 -11.30 -2.06
N GLY A 74 -8.90 -12.17 -2.53
CA GLY A 74 -9.85 -11.91 -3.62
C GLY A 74 -11.03 -11.01 -3.22
N GLN A 75 -12.10 -11.00 -4.00
CA GLN A 75 -13.28 -10.18 -3.70
C GLN A 75 -13.99 -10.62 -2.41
N ASP A 76 -13.93 -11.90 -2.08
CA ASP A 76 -14.61 -12.48 -0.90
C ASP A 76 -13.89 -12.22 0.43
N VAL A 77 -12.65 -11.73 0.39
CA VAL A 77 -11.86 -11.48 1.59
C VAL A 77 -12.08 -10.03 2.05
N LYS A 78 -12.83 -9.86 3.14
CA LYS A 78 -13.10 -8.54 3.75
C LYS A 78 -11.82 -7.87 4.28
N LYS A 79 -11.03 -8.58 5.08
CA LYS A 79 -9.76 -8.10 5.63
C LYS A 79 -8.58 -8.69 4.87
N LYS A 80 -7.93 -7.86 4.04
CA LYS A 80 -6.86 -8.30 3.13
C LYS A 80 -5.45 -8.10 3.67
N VAL A 81 -5.31 -7.43 4.80
CA VAL A 81 -4.02 -7.12 5.41
C VAL A 81 -3.97 -7.75 6.80
N HIS A 82 -3.02 -8.65 6.97
CA HIS A 82 -2.71 -9.29 8.24
C HIS A 82 -1.24 -9.01 8.54
N LEU A 83 -0.99 -8.20 9.56
CA LEU A 83 0.36 -7.88 10.01
C LEU A 83 0.73 -8.78 11.19
N SER A 84 1.95 -9.30 11.18
CA SER A 84 2.52 -10.03 12.32
C SER A 84 2.86 -9.07 13.47
N GLU A 85 2.94 -9.58 14.70
CA GLU A 85 3.36 -8.81 15.88
C GLU A 85 4.71 -8.11 15.66
N LYS A 86 5.66 -8.81 15.04
CA LYS A 86 6.91 -8.22 14.56
C LYS A 86 6.69 -7.62 13.18
N ILE A 87 6.60 -6.29 13.13
CA ILE A 87 6.43 -5.55 11.88
C ILE A 87 7.76 -5.47 11.13
N HIS A 88 7.78 -5.95 9.88
CA HIS A 88 8.97 -5.88 9.04
C HIS A 88 9.36 -4.40 8.76
N PRO A 89 10.66 -4.03 8.74
CA PRO A 89 11.10 -2.66 8.45
C PRO A 89 10.55 -2.09 7.15
N PHE A 90 10.31 -2.95 6.14
CA PHE A 90 9.59 -2.60 4.91
C PHE A 90 8.22 -1.98 5.19
N VAL A 91 7.39 -2.66 5.98
CA VAL A 91 6.03 -2.21 6.32
C VAL A 91 6.07 -0.89 7.06
N ARG A 92 6.98 -0.75 8.03
CA ARG A 92 7.13 0.50 8.81
C ARG A 92 7.53 1.68 7.92
N LYS A 93 8.46 1.49 6.99
CA LYS A 93 8.85 2.50 6.00
C LYS A 93 7.66 2.88 5.11
N SER A 94 6.91 1.91 4.61
CA SER A 94 5.73 2.14 3.77
C SER A 94 4.62 2.90 4.49
N ILE A 95 4.37 2.61 5.77
CA ILE A 95 3.38 3.35 6.58
C ILE A 95 3.76 4.84 6.70
N ASN A 96 5.03 5.15 6.94
CA ASN A 96 5.49 6.55 7.06
C ASN A 96 5.30 7.35 5.77
N ILE A 97 5.32 6.67 4.63
CA ILE A 97 5.06 7.26 3.33
C ILE A 97 3.55 7.52 3.18
N ILE A 98 2.73 6.48 3.37
CA ILE A 98 1.26 6.56 3.27
C ILE A 98 0.71 7.66 4.18
N LYS A 99 1.23 7.77 5.41
CA LYS A 99 0.81 8.78 6.39
C LYS A 99 0.87 10.21 5.89
N LYS A 100 1.80 10.56 4.99
CA LYS A 100 1.98 11.93 4.50
C LYS A 100 0.79 12.41 3.68
N ASP A 101 0.15 11.50 2.96
CA ASP A 101 -0.93 11.81 2.04
C ASP A 101 -2.27 11.23 2.51
N PHE A 102 -2.28 10.42 3.59
CA PHE A 102 -3.47 9.70 4.06
C PHE A 102 -4.64 10.63 4.38
N GLU A 103 -4.42 11.73 5.09
CA GLU A 103 -5.51 12.64 5.48
C GLU A 103 -6.20 13.24 4.25
N ARG A 104 -5.43 13.92 3.39
CA ARG A 104 -5.96 14.49 2.14
C ARG A 104 -6.59 13.42 1.25
N TYR A 105 -5.91 12.30 1.07
CA TYR A 105 -6.39 11.28 0.13
C TYR A 105 -7.58 10.48 0.68
N ALA A 106 -7.43 9.87 1.85
CA ALA A 106 -8.42 8.94 2.38
C ALA A 106 -9.62 9.67 3.00
N LEU A 107 -9.38 10.77 3.72
CA LEU A 107 -10.45 11.46 4.46
C LEU A 107 -11.12 12.57 3.64
N VAL A 108 -10.37 13.30 2.79
CA VAL A 108 -10.94 14.39 1.99
C VAL A 108 -11.35 13.91 0.59
N ASP A 109 -10.42 13.37 -0.20
CA ASP A 109 -10.71 13.03 -1.60
C ASP A 109 -11.59 11.78 -1.76
N GLN A 110 -11.43 10.79 -0.86
CA GLN A 110 -12.20 9.53 -0.89
C GLN A 110 -13.35 9.50 0.11
N ASP A 111 -13.33 10.38 1.10
CA ASP A 111 -14.35 10.49 2.15
C ASP A 111 -14.78 9.13 2.72
N ILE A 112 -13.80 8.31 3.12
CA ILE A 112 -14.04 6.92 3.54
C ILE A 112 -14.93 6.80 4.80
N LEU A 113 -15.20 7.92 5.49
CA LEU A 113 -16.04 8.01 6.69
C LEU A 113 -17.28 8.90 6.49
N GLY A 114 -17.59 9.35 5.27
CA GLY A 114 -18.65 10.34 5.04
C GLY A 114 -20.08 9.82 5.19
N ASN A 115 -20.28 8.49 5.12
CA ASN A 115 -21.59 7.88 5.25
C ASN A 115 -21.52 6.48 5.86
N LYS A 116 -22.69 5.98 6.27
CA LYS A 116 -22.84 4.69 6.94
C LYS A 116 -22.25 3.52 6.16
N GLU A 117 -22.57 3.43 4.87
CA GLU A 117 -22.06 2.35 4.02
C GLU A 117 -20.53 2.36 3.89
N SER A 118 -19.91 3.53 4.00
CA SER A 118 -18.47 3.70 3.85
C SER A 118 -17.72 3.36 5.13
N TRP A 119 -18.16 3.88 6.28
CA TRP A 119 -17.52 3.51 7.54
C TRP A 119 -17.82 2.07 7.95
N ASP A 120 -18.93 1.46 7.54
CA ASP A 120 -19.25 0.05 7.85
C ASP A 120 -18.20 -0.88 7.22
N LYS A 121 -17.65 -0.51 6.05
CA LYS A 121 -16.52 -1.22 5.42
C LYS A 121 -15.25 -1.11 6.24
N ILE A 122 -15.02 0.02 6.92
CA ILE A 122 -13.87 0.23 7.80
C ILE A 122 -14.05 -0.54 9.12
N LEU A 123 -15.25 -0.49 9.71
CA LEU A 123 -15.58 -1.24 10.92
C LEU A 123 -15.39 -2.74 10.72
N ALA A 124 -15.69 -3.28 9.54
CA ALA A 124 -15.43 -4.67 9.19
C ALA A 124 -13.94 -5.07 9.20
N LEU A 125 -13.00 -4.11 9.24
CA LEU A 125 -11.56 -4.36 9.34
C LEU A 125 -11.06 -4.35 10.78
N VAL A 126 -11.82 -3.74 11.68
CA VAL A 126 -11.49 -3.55 13.10
C VAL A 126 -11.89 -4.81 13.89
N PRO A 127 -11.01 -5.32 14.77
CA PRO A 127 -11.35 -6.42 15.66
C PRO A 127 -12.59 -6.15 16.53
N GLU A 128 -13.47 -7.15 16.67
CA GLU A 128 -14.72 -7.01 17.45
C GLU A 128 -14.48 -6.62 18.92
N ASN A 129 -13.35 -7.02 19.51
CA ASN A 129 -13.00 -6.65 20.89
C ASN A 129 -12.75 -5.15 21.09
N ILE A 130 -12.50 -4.40 20.01
CA ILE A 130 -12.42 -2.93 20.03
C ILE A 130 -13.82 -2.34 19.84
N LEU A 131 -14.66 -2.99 19.04
CA LEU A 131 -16.04 -2.55 18.76
C LEU A 131 -16.99 -2.78 19.94
N SER A 132 -16.74 -3.81 20.76
CA SER A 132 -17.60 -4.20 21.88
C SER A 132 -17.41 -3.36 23.16
N GLN A 133 -16.66 -2.25 23.10
CA GLN A 133 -16.45 -1.39 24.25
C GLN A 133 -17.54 -0.34 24.44
N ASN A 134 -18.55 -0.72 25.23
CA ASN A 134 -19.23 0.13 26.22
C ASN A 134 -18.28 0.66 27.32
N HIS A 135 -16.97 0.80 27.06
CA HIS A 135 -15.96 1.14 28.08
C HIS A 135 -15.74 2.64 28.27
N PHE A 136 -16.57 3.49 27.64
CA PHE A 136 -16.54 4.94 27.85
C PHE A 136 -17.21 5.40 29.17
N TYR A 137 -17.87 4.50 29.92
CA TYR A 137 -18.59 4.88 31.14
C TYR A 137 -17.91 4.53 32.49
N GLU A 138 -16.80 3.77 32.53
CA GLU A 138 -16.20 3.35 33.81
C GLU A 138 -14.90 4.08 34.22
N SER A 139 -14.40 5.07 33.46
CA SER A 139 -13.20 5.84 33.86
C SER A 139 -13.49 7.22 34.47
N TYR A 140 -14.77 7.59 34.65
CA TYR A 140 -15.20 8.82 35.34
C TYR A 140 -15.91 8.57 36.67
N LEU A 141 -15.86 7.33 37.18
CA LEU A 141 -16.37 6.97 38.50
C LEU A 141 -15.28 6.25 39.29
N TYR A 142 -14.17 6.95 39.58
CA TYR A 142 -13.36 6.80 40.80
C TYR A 142 -12.48 8.03 40.98
#